data_AF-A0A0K2SHP9-F1
#
_entry.id   AF-A0A0K2SHP9-F1
#
_cell.length_a   1.000
_cell.length_b   1.000
_cell.length_c   1.000
_cell.angle_alpha   90.00
_cell.angle_beta   90.00
_cell.angle_gamma   90.00
#
_symmetry.space_group_name_H-M   'P 1'
#
loop_
_entity.id
_entity.type
_entity.pdbx_description
1 polymer ?
#
loop_
_entity_poly.entity_id
_entity_poly.type
_entity_poly.pdbx_seq_one_letter_code
_entity_poly.pdbx_strand_id
1 'polypeptide(L)' 'MTVGTKLHQTLVQCEGALAQFKSFALDTENPQAKALYSHLADVMDREIIQPLRSRVNQTEAEEPQYKVYQQAMQQPKP' A
#
# COMPACT_ATOMS: atom_id res chain seq x y z
N MET A 1 -1.40 -17.59 2.04
CA MET A 1 -1.51 -16.14 1.80
C MET A 1 -2.97 -15.80 1.63
N THR A 2 -3.49 -14.94 2.49
CA THR A 2 -4.86 -14.47 2.39
C THR A 2 -4.98 -13.38 1.32
N VAL A 3 -6.19 -12.88 1.05
CA VAL A 3 -6.38 -11.79 0.09
C VAL A 3 -5.76 -10.51 0.64
N GLY A 4 -5.89 -10.26 1.95
CA GLY A 4 -5.21 -9.18 2.67
C GLY A 4 -3.69 -9.24 2.50
N THR A 5 -3.08 -10.42 2.67
CA THR A 5 -1.62 -10.57 2.46
C THR A 5 -1.20 -10.21 1.03
N LYS A 6 -1.97 -10.63 0.02
CA LYS A 6 -1.68 -10.31 -1.38
C LYS A 6 -1.80 -8.81 -1.65
N LEU A 7 -2.86 -8.17 -1.15
CA LEU A 7 -3.07 -6.73 -1.29
C LEU A 7 -1.98 -5.92 -0.60
N HIS A 8 -1.57 -6.33 0.60
CA HIS A 8 -0.48 -5.68 1.33
C HIS A 8 0.85 -5.77 0.56
N GLN A 9 1.16 -6.94 0.00
CA GLN A 9 2.36 -7.12 -0.81
C GLN A 9 2.33 -6.26 -2.09
N THR A 10 1.17 -6.10 -2.72
CA THR A 10 1.00 -5.17 -3.85
C THR A 10 1.19 -3.73 -3.41
N LEU A 11 0.62 -3.33 -2.27
CA LEU A 11 0.79 -1.99 -1.71
C LEU A 11 2.27 -1.65 -1.49
N VAL A 12 3.05 -2.55 -0.91
CA VAL A 12 4.50 -2.35 -0.70
C VAL A 12 5.25 -2.18 -2.01
N GLN A 13 4.89 -2.94 -3.06
CA GLN A 13 5.49 -2.75 -4.39
C GLN A 13 5.14 -1.38 -4.98
N CYS A 14 3.91 -0.90 -4.79
CA CYS A 14 3.50 0.43 -5.22
C CYS A 14 4.25 1.54 -4.47
N GLU A 15 4.44 1.41 -3.16
CA GLU A 15 5.25 2.36 -2.37
C GLU A 15 6.71 2.39 -2.84
N GLY A 16 7.27 1.23 -3.18
CA GLY A 16 8.61 1.13 -3.77
C GLY A 16 8.72 1.89 -5.10
N ALA A 17 7.74 1.71 -5.99
CA ALA A 17 7.67 2.44 -7.26
C ALA A 17 7.48 3.95 -7.05
N LEU A 18 6.67 4.38 -6.07
CA LEU A 18 6.54 5.79 -5.69
C LEU A 18 7.89 6.39 -5.28
N ALA A 19 8.65 5.67 -4.45
CA ALA A 19 9.98 6.10 -4.04
C ALA A 19 10.93 6.22 -5.25
N GLN A 20 10.88 5.25 -6.18
CA GLN A 20 11.67 5.29 -7.41
C GLN A 20 11.33 6.51 -8.27
N PHE A 21 10.04 6.86 -8.46
CA PHE A 21 9.68 8.07 -9.20
C PHE A 21 10.18 9.34 -8.54
N LYS A 22 10.11 9.43 -7.20
CA LYS A 22 10.69 10.55 -6.45
C LYS A 22 12.21 10.63 -6.66
N SER A 23 12.92 9.50 -6.61
CA SER A 23 14.35 9.45 -6.91
C SER A 23 14.66 9.89 -8.34
N PHE A 24 13.93 9.40 -9.35
CA PHE A 24 14.13 9.79 -10.75
C PHE A 24 13.91 11.30 -10.97
N ALA A 25 12.96 11.90 -10.26
CA ALA A 25 12.75 13.35 -10.29
C ALA A 25 13.92 14.15 -9.66
N LEU A 26 14.65 13.56 -8.71
CA LEU A 26 15.83 14.17 -8.09
C LEU A 26 17.08 13.98 -8.96
N ASP A 27 17.23 12.79 -9.55
CA ASP A 27 18.43 12.39 -10.31
C ASP A 27 18.44 12.98 -11.72
N THR A 28 17.27 13.31 -12.29
CA THR A 28 17.18 13.85 -13.66
C THR A 28 17.52 15.34 -13.74
N GLU A 29 18.38 15.69 -14.68
CA GLU A 29 18.69 17.09 -15.02
C GLU A 29 17.71 17.69 -16.03
N ASN A 30 16.87 16.87 -16.67
CA ASN A 30 15.90 17.32 -17.66
C ASN A 30 14.65 17.92 -16.95
N PRO A 31 14.33 19.21 -17.14
CA PRO A 31 13.20 19.85 -16.45
C PRO A 31 11.83 19.22 -16.76
N GLN A 32 11.62 18.77 -18.00
CA GLN A 32 10.38 18.13 -18.43
C GLN A 32 10.24 16.74 -17.79
N ALA A 33 11.33 15.97 -17.75
CA ALA A 33 11.34 14.66 -17.09
C ALA A 33 11.11 14.80 -15.57
N LYS A 34 11.71 15.80 -14.94
CA LYS A 34 11.49 16.11 -13.52
C LYS A 34 10.04 16.39 -13.20
N ALA A 35 9.38 17.23 -14.02
CA ALA A 35 7.96 17.52 -13.88
C ALA A 35 7.11 16.26 -14.07
N LEU A 36 7.43 15.43 -15.07
CA LEU A 36 6.74 14.18 -15.33
C LEU A 36 6.86 13.21 -14.14
N TYR A 37 8.06 12.91 -13.65
CA TYR A 37 8.25 11.99 -12.53
C TYR A 37 7.61 12.49 -11.24
N SER A 38 7.66 13.80 -10.99
CA SER A 38 6.98 14.41 -9.84
C SER A 38 5.45 14.25 -9.94
N HIS A 39 4.89 14.46 -11.15
CA HIS A 39 3.46 14.26 -11.39
C HIS A 39 3.05 12.78 -11.23
N LEU A 40 3.82 11.85 -11.79
CA LEU A 40 3.58 10.42 -11.65
C LEU A 40 3.64 9.98 -10.19
N ALA A 41 4.57 10.52 -9.40
CA ALA A 41 4.64 10.28 -7.97
C ALA A 41 3.38 10.78 -7.23
N ASP A 42 2.88 11.99 -7.54
CA ASP A 42 1.67 12.53 -6.91
C ASP A 42 0.42 11.70 -7.26
N VAL A 43 0.25 11.34 -8.54
CA VAL A 43 -0.85 10.47 -8.99
C VAL A 43 -0.77 9.11 -8.32
N MET A 44 0.42 8.51 -8.27
CA MET A 44 0.61 7.20 -7.65
C MET A 44 0.29 7.22 -6.15
N ASP A 45 0.67 8.27 -5.43
CA ASP A 45 0.35 8.40 -4.01
C ASP A 45 -1.17 8.54 -3.80
N ARG A 46 -1.80 9.53 -4.48
CA ARG A 46 -3.21 9.89 -4.24
C ARG A 46 -4.21 8.93 -4.84
N GLU A 47 -4.01 8.49 -6.07
CA GLU A 47 -5.01 7.74 -6.83
C GLU A 47 -4.80 6.22 -6.75
N ILE A 48 -3.62 5.76 -6.34
CA ILE A 48 -3.30 4.32 -6.28
C ILE A 48 -3.04 3.89 -4.84
N ILE A 49 -2.06 4.50 -4.16
CA ILE A 49 -1.64 4.07 -2.82
C ILE A 49 -2.72 4.35 -1.77
N GLN A 50 -3.30 5.54 -1.71
CA GLN A 50 -4.33 5.85 -0.70
C GLN A 50 -5.58 4.94 -0.82
N PRO A 51 -6.17 4.74 -2.01
CA PRO A 51 -7.32 3.83 -2.15
C PRO A 51 -6.95 2.38 -1.84
N LEU A 52 -5.76 1.92 -2.28
CA LEU A 52 -5.30 0.57 -2.03
C LEU A 52 -5.06 0.32 -0.54
N ARG A 53 -4.45 1.27 0.20
CA ARG A 53 -4.33 1.21 1.67
C ARG A 53 -5.70 1.06 2.34
N SER A 54 -6.67 1.86 1.94
CA SER A 54 -8.03 1.78 2.48
C SER A 54 -8.62 0.38 2.25
N ARG A 55 -8.44 -0.18 1.05
CA ARG A 55 -8.93 -1.53 0.73
C ARG A 55 -8.18 -2.63 1.50
N VAL A 56 -6.87 -2.50 1.69
CA VAL A 56 -6.07 -3.43 2.52
C VAL A 56 -6.65 -3.47 3.94
N ASN A 57 -6.82 -2.31 4.57
CA ASN A 57 -7.35 -2.22 5.93
C ASN A 57 -8.76 -2.82 6.06
N GLN A 58 -9.64 -2.55 5.09
CA GLN A 58 -10.99 -3.14 5.05
C GLN A 58 -10.91 -4.66 4.92
N THR A 59 -10.09 -5.15 3.98
CA THR A 59 -9.96 -6.58 3.71
C THR A 59 -9.43 -7.30 4.95
N GLU A 60 -8.38 -6.77 5.60
CA GLU A 60 -7.81 -7.33 6.83
C GLU A 60 -8.84 -7.40 7.97
N ALA A 61 -9.74 -6.42 8.08
CA ALA A 61 -10.83 -6.45 9.06
C ALA A 61 -11.95 -7.45 8.72
N GLU A 62 -12.16 -7.73 7.42
CA GLU A 62 -13.13 -8.70 6.93
C GLU A 62 -12.65 -10.15 7.06
N GLU A 63 -11.33 -10.38 7.12
CA GLU A 63 -10.78 -11.73 7.04
C GLU A 63 -11.16 -12.59 8.25
N PRO A 64 -11.62 -13.84 8.01
CA PRO A 64 -12.03 -14.74 9.08
C PRO A 64 -10.88 -15.08 10.02
N GLN A 65 -9.63 -15.02 9.57
CA GLN A 65 -8.47 -15.26 10.42
C GLN A 65 -8.30 -14.17 11.50
N TYR A 66 -8.66 -12.91 11.20
CA TYR A 66 -8.69 -11.81 12.17
C TYR A 66 -9.83 -12.01 13.19
N LYS A 67 -11.00 -12.47 12.72
CA LYS A 67 -12.16 -12.81 13.57
C LYS A 67 -11.89 -14.00 14.49
N VAL A 68 -11.21 -15.04 13.98
CA VAL A 68 -10.82 -16.23 14.74
C VAL A 68 -9.76 -15.86 15.78
N TYR A 69 -8.80 -14.99 15.45
CA TYR A 69 -7.82 -14.49 16.43
C TYR A 69 -8.50 -13.69 17.56
N GLN A 70 -9.46 -12.81 17.24
CA GLN A 70 -10.24 -12.10 18.25
C GLN A 70 -11.08 -13.04 19.14
N GLN A 71 -11.72 -14.06 18.56
CA GLN A 71 -12.45 -15.08 19.33
C GLN A 71 -11.52 -15.93 20.20
N ALA A 72 -10.33 -16.26 19.72
CA ALA A 72 -9.33 -17.00 20.49
C ALA A 72 -8.74 -16.19 21.64
N MET A 73 -8.64 -14.86 21.50
CA MET A 73 -8.19 -13.96 22.57
C MET A 73 -9.29 -13.59 23.57
N GLN A 74 -10.57 -13.76 23.22
CA GLN A 74 -11.71 -13.53 24.13
C GLN A 74 -12.14 -14.78 24.91
N GLN A 75 -11.59 -15.96 24.61
CA GLN A 75 -11.79 -17.12 25.46
C GLN A 75 -10.88 -17.04 26.69
N PRO A 76 -11.42 -16.95 27.92
CA PRO A 76 -10.61 -17.11 29.10
C PRO A 76 -10.01 -18.53 29.05
N LYS A 77 -8.69 -18.58 29.11
CA LYS A 77 -7.94 -19.83 29.21
C LYS A 77 -8.52 -20.65 30.38
N PRO A 78 -8.86 -21.94 30.19
CA PRO A 78 -9.41 -22.78 31.26
C PRO A 78 -8.42 -22.95 32.42
#